data_AF-R7HZA5-F1
#
_entry.id   AF-R7HZA5-F1
#
_cell.length_a   1.000
_cell.length_b   1.000
_cell.length_c   1.000
_cell.angle_alpha   90.00
_cell.angle_beta   90.00
_cell.angle_gamma   90.00
#
_symmetry.space_group_name_H-M   'P 1'
#
loop_
_entity.id
_entity.type
_entity.pdbx_description
1 polymer ?
#
loop_
_entity_poly.entity_id
_entity_poly.type
_entity_poly.pdbx_seq_one_letter_code
_entity_poly.pdbx_strand_id
1 'polypeptide(L)'
;MGQNIQEMNKRFEEKKREELLQSVPEKFHKRVIEALDYEKEEDYDKVEQICQEMLKEQNDREMEPVKIILARIYPRLLRKDVNDSNQMYQKDLEAYYKFLDSIQMNSLMQEYLVETLVRLCELMENPWYRPLFKEFVEHIEKKGYLTEEMYQKTLASAYASMESYSYYGDSKISIIVKTALKAGYDRAYVIPEEKMDSTRITMEIDALTNDWYICQYYEGHEDEFAYIEKEYPHSYALIKELIDAVKKEKEKKTEETVDALMQYVAEGTEKEQLKSLLQNSYNGVKEQKERPQMVHGGKGTYHRTVEKIGRNDLCPCGSGKKYKQCCGKE
;
A
#
# COMPACT_ATOMS: atom_id res chain seq x y z
N MET A 1 -33.27 8.57 12.64
CA MET A 1 -32.42 8.18 11.48
C MET A 1 -31.51 6.98 11.75
N GLY A 2 -30.96 6.77 12.95
CA GLY A 2 -30.07 5.63 13.25
C GLY A 2 -30.71 4.23 13.17
N GLN A 3 -31.96 4.07 13.64
CA GLN A 3 -32.70 2.79 13.62
C GLN A 3 -32.97 2.28 12.19
N ASN A 4 -33.27 3.18 11.24
CA ASN A 4 -33.55 2.85 9.84
C ASN A 4 -32.29 2.36 9.09
N ILE A 5 -31.11 2.92 9.41
CA ILE A 5 -29.83 2.50 8.81
C ILE A 5 -29.40 1.12 9.33
N GLN A 6 -29.59 0.84 10.63
CA GLN A 6 -29.29 -0.48 11.20
C GLN A 6 -30.18 -1.57 10.60
N GLU A 7 -31.47 -1.29 10.41
CA GLU A 7 -32.41 -2.24 9.82
C GLU A 7 -32.14 -2.46 8.31
N MET A 8 -31.82 -1.40 7.56
CA MET A 8 -31.36 -1.51 6.17
C MET A 8 -30.08 -2.34 6.03
N ASN A 9 -29.09 -2.08 6.89
CA ASN A 9 -27.83 -2.85 6.87
C ASN A 9 -28.10 -4.33 7.17
N LYS A 10 -28.95 -4.63 8.15
CA LYS A 10 -29.34 -6.00 8.49
C LYS A 10 -29.99 -6.72 7.30
N ARG A 11 -30.94 -6.09 6.61
CA ARG A 11 -31.59 -6.66 5.41
C ARG A 11 -30.61 -6.89 4.28
N PHE A 12 -29.61 -6.03 4.12
CA PHE A 12 -28.59 -6.19 3.09
C PHE A 12 -27.59 -7.32 3.44
N GLU A 13 -27.26 -7.52 4.72
CA GLU A 13 -26.49 -8.70 5.18
C GLU A 13 -27.25 -10.01 4.98
N GLU A 14 -28.54 -10.02 5.29
CA GLU A 14 -29.41 -11.20 5.07
C GLU A 14 -29.47 -11.54 3.58
N LYS A 15 -29.66 -10.54 2.70
CA LYS A 15 -29.71 -10.75 1.25
C LYS A 15 -28.40 -11.30 0.68
N LYS A 16 -27.25 -10.79 1.10
CA LYS A 16 -25.95 -11.28 0.60
C LYS A 16 -25.60 -12.65 1.12
N ARG A 17 -26.01 -12.97 2.35
CA ARG A 17 -25.94 -14.32 2.88
C ARG A 17 -26.79 -15.29 2.04
N GLU A 18 -28.01 -14.89 1.67
CA GLU A 18 -28.88 -15.68 0.79
C GLU A 18 -28.25 -15.88 -0.60
N GLU A 19 -27.73 -14.82 -1.22
CA GLU A 19 -27.03 -14.88 -2.52
C GLU A 19 -25.80 -15.81 -2.46
N LEU A 20 -25.00 -15.72 -1.39
CA LEU A 20 -23.85 -16.60 -1.15
C LEU A 20 -24.29 -18.07 -1.02
N LEU A 21 -25.34 -18.35 -0.24
CA LEU A 21 -25.84 -19.71 -0.07
C LEU A 21 -26.38 -20.28 -1.38
N GLN A 22 -27.09 -19.49 -2.19
CA GLN A 22 -27.56 -19.92 -3.51
C GLN A 22 -26.41 -20.31 -4.46
N SER A 23 -25.22 -19.75 -4.25
CA SER A 23 -24.02 -20.05 -5.05
C SER A 23 -23.18 -21.24 -4.55
N VAL A 24 -23.58 -21.88 -3.45
CA VAL A 24 -22.89 -23.04 -2.86
C VAL A 24 -23.84 -24.24 -2.76
N PRO A 25 -23.38 -25.48 -2.94
CA PRO A 25 -24.21 -26.68 -2.77
C PRO A 25 -24.94 -26.72 -1.42
N GLU A 26 -26.21 -27.10 -1.44
CA GLU A 26 -27.09 -27.10 -0.24
C GLU A 26 -26.50 -27.85 0.95
N LYS A 27 -25.77 -28.95 0.70
CA LYS A 27 -25.11 -29.74 1.76
C LYS A 27 -24.10 -28.94 2.60
N PHE A 28 -23.58 -27.82 2.09
CA PHE A 28 -22.61 -26.96 2.79
C PHE A 28 -23.24 -25.72 3.41
N HIS A 29 -24.53 -25.43 3.18
CA HIS A 29 -25.17 -24.20 3.66
C HIS A 29 -24.99 -23.97 5.15
N LYS A 30 -25.16 -25.02 5.96
CA LYS A 30 -24.96 -24.95 7.42
C LYS A 30 -23.54 -24.55 7.81
N ARG A 31 -22.53 -25.08 7.11
CA ARG A 31 -21.11 -24.81 7.39
C ARG A 31 -20.69 -23.44 6.89
N VAL A 32 -21.21 -22.98 5.75
CA VAL A 32 -21.02 -21.60 5.28
C VAL A 32 -21.63 -20.62 6.28
N ILE A 33 -22.84 -20.90 6.79
CA ILE A 33 -23.48 -20.12 7.84
C ILE A 33 -22.59 -20.03 9.08
N GLU A 34 -22.09 -21.17 9.55
CA GLU A 34 -21.22 -21.26 10.73
C GLU A 34 -19.91 -20.47 10.53
N ALA A 35 -19.26 -20.61 9.37
CA ALA A 35 -18.08 -19.84 9.00
C ALA A 35 -18.34 -18.32 9.01
N LEU A 36 -19.47 -17.87 8.47
CA LEU A 36 -19.83 -16.45 8.49
C LEU A 36 -20.12 -15.92 9.90
N ASP A 37 -20.65 -16.76 10.78
CA ASP A 37 -20.92 -16.37 12.16
C ASP A 37 -19.60 -16.28 12.96
N TYR A 38 -18.67 -17.22 12.80
CA TYR A 38 -17.32 -17.11 13.37
C TYR A 38 -16.52 -15.92 12.80
N GLU A 39 -16.71 -15.57 11.53
CA GLU A 39 -16.09 -14.36 10.98
C GLU A 39 -16.57 -13.09 11.68
N LYS A 40 -17.86 -13.02 12.04
CA LYS A 40 -18.40 -11.88 12.81
C LYS A 40 -17.85 -11.83 14.24
N GLU A 41 -17.49 -12.98 14.79
CA GLU A 41 -16.85 -13.13 16.10
C GLU A 41 -15.33 -12.94 16.05
N GLU A 42 -14.76 -12.69 14.85
CA GLU A 42 -13.32 -12.53 14.62
C GLU A 42 -12.49 -13.78 15.00
N ASP A 43 -13.12 -14.96 14.95
CA ASP A 43 -12.50 -16.26 15.14
C ASP A 43 -12.06 -16.84 13.78
N TYR A 44 -11.08 -16.17 13.15
CA TYR A 44 -10.64 -16.47 11.79
C TYR A 44 -10.04 -17.87 11.63
N ASP A 45 -9.44 -18.43 12.68
CA ASP A 45 -8.92 -19.81 12.70
C ASP A 45 -10.03 -20.83 12.42
N LYS A 46 -11.19 -20.69 13.08
CA LYS A 46 -12.34 -21.58 12.82
C LYS A 46 -12.92 -21.37 11.44
N VAL A 47 -12.96 -20.13 10.95
CA VAL A 47 -13.40 -19.84 9.58
C VAL A 47 -12.52 -20.56 8.58
N GLU A 48 -11.20 -20.46 8.75
CA GLU A 48 -10.23 -21.15 7.91
C GLU A 48 -10.45 -22.67 7.93
N GLN A 49 -10.52 -23.26 9.12
CA GLN A 49 -10.73 -24.69 9.30
C GLN A 49 -11.99 -25.19 8.55
N ILE A 50 -13.14 -24.54 8.79
CA ILE A 50 -14.42 -24.95 8.20
C ILE A 50 -14.35 -24.84 6.67
N CYS A 51 -13.78 -23.74 6.14
CA CYS A 51 -13.67 -23.53 4.70
C CYS A 51 -12.72 -24.55 4.05
N GLN A 52 -11.56 -24.82 4.65
CA GLN A 52 -10.59 -25.79 4.15
C GLN A 52 -11.15 -27.21 4.14
N GLU A 53 -11.91 -27.61 5.15
CA GLU A 53 -12.59 -28.91 5.15
C GLU A 53 -13.65 -29.01 4.05
N MET A 54 -14.45 -27.95 3.83
CA MET A 54 -15.42 -27.93 2.72
C MET A 54 -14.73 -28.06 1.35
N LEU A 55 -13.59 -27.41 1.15
CA LEU A 55 -12.81 -27.51 -0.09
C LEU A 55 -12.22 -28.90 -0.34
N LYS A 56 -11.97 -29.69 0.72
CA LYS A 56 -11.51 -31.10 0.57
C LYS A 56 -12.64 -32.04 0.14
N GLU A 57 -13.89 -31.68 0.35
CA GLU A 57 -15.06 -32.55 0.14
C GLU A 57 -15.77 -32.34 -1.22
N GLN A 58 -15.39 -31.33 -2.00
CA GLN A 58 -16.08 -30.92 -3.25
C GLN A 58 -15.08 -30.52 -4.34
N ASN A 59 -15.46 -30.71 -5.60
CA ASN A 59 -14.73 -30.16 -6.74
C ASN A 59 -14.79 -28.62 -6.81
N ASP A 60 -13.79 -28.07 -7.50
CA ASP A 60 -13.30 -26.69 -7.35
C ASP A 60 -14.27 -25.57 -7.78
N ARG A 61 -15.14 -25.82 -8.78
CA ARG A 61 -15.95 -24.77 -9.43
C ARG A 61 -17.15 -24.29 -8.61
N GLU A 62 -17.75 -25.16 -7.80
CA GLU A 62 -18.92 -24.83 -6.96
C GLU A 62 -18.52 -24.22 -5.61
N MET A 63 -17.21 -24.13 -5.36
CA MET A 63 -16.64 -23.67 -4.10
C MET A 63 -15.98 -22.30 -4.21
N GLU A 64 -16.12 -21.61 -5.34
CA GLU A 64 -15.63 -20.24 -5.52
C GLU A 64 -16.07 -19.28 -4.40
N PRO A 65 -17.34 -19.32 -3.92
CA PRO A 65 -17.74 -18.47 -2.80
C PRO A 65 -16.96 -18.76 -1.51
N VAL A 66 -16.61 -20.02 -1.25
CA VAL A 66 -15.81 -20.44 -0.09
C VAL A 66 -14.36 -19.96 -0.21
N LYS A 67 -13.79 -20.03 -1.43
CA LYS A 67 -12.46 -19.45 -1.68
C LYS A 67 -12.43 -17.94 -1.46
N ILE A 68 -13.49 -17.23 -1.85
CA ILE A 68 -13.60 -15.78 -1.59
C ILE A 68 -13.64 -15.48 -0.08
N ILE A 69 -14.31 -16.32 0.73
CA ILE A 69 -14.26 -16.19 2.20
C ILE A 69 -12.81 -16.33 2.68
N LEU A 70 -12.09 -17.36 2.25
CA LEU A 70 -10.69 -17.56 2.60
C LEU A 70 -9.79 -16.39 2.17
N ALA A 71 -9.90 -15.93 0.92
CA ALA A 71 -9.15 -14.77 0.42
C ALA A 71 -9.38 -13.51 1.28
N ARG A 72 -10.59 -13.32 1.79
CA ARG A 72 -10.95 -12.19 2.66
C ARG A 72 -10.41 -12.34 4.10
N ILE A 73 -10.35 -13.55 4.64
CA ILE A 73 -10.00 -13.76 6.05
C ILE A 73 -8.50 -13.92 6.29
N TYR A 74 -7.74 -14.48 5.36
CA TYR A 74 -6.28 -14.66 5.51
C TYR A 74 -5.54 -13.36 5.90
N PRO A 75 -5.81 -12.19 5.28
CA PRO A 75 -5.14 -10.95 5.67
C PRO A 75 -5.47 -10.52 7.10
N ARG A 76 -6.67 -10.85 7.59
CA ARG A 76 -7.12 -10.53 8.95
C ARG A 76 -6.51 -11.48 9.98
N LEU A 77 -6.41 -12.76 9.63
CA LEU A 77 -5.74 -13.79 10.43
C LEU A 77 -4.27 -13.40 10.63
N LEU A 78 -3.54 -13.16 9.55
CA LEU A 78 -2.12 -12.76 9.58
C LEU A 78 -1.90 -11.46 10.37
N ARG A 79 -2.77 -10.47 10.21
CA ARG A 79 -2.70 -9.23 10.99
C ARG A 79 -2.95 -9.48 12.49
N LYS A 80 -3.91 -10.35 12.83
CA LYS A 80 -4.18 -10.73 14.22
C LYS A 80 -2.96 -11.38 14.85
N ASP A 81 -2.26 -12.25 14.13
CA ASP A 81 -1.05 -12.91 14.62
C ASP A 81 0.07 -11.91 14.96
N VAL A 82 0.25 -10.89 14.11
CA VAL A 82 1.23 -9.83 14.35
C VAL A 82 0.84 -9.00 15.57
N ASN A 83 -0.43 -8.59 15.67
CA ASN A 83 -0.90 -7.75 16.77
C ASN A 83 -0.90 -8.49 18.13
N ASP A 84 -1.30 -9.76 18.14
CA ASP A 84 -1.37 -10.58 19.35
C ASP A 84 -0.01 -11.19 19.72
N SER A 85 0.98 -11.12 18.81
CA SER A 85 2.31 -11.74 18.97
C SER A 85 2.23 -13.22 19.38
N ASN A 86 1.27 -13.93 18.81
CA ASN A 86 0.87 -15.29 19.21
C ASN A 86 1.78 -16.41 18.64
N GLN A 87 2.81 -16.06 17.86
CA GLN A 87 3.75 -16.98 17.19
C GLN A 87 3.10 -17.88 16.12
N MET A 88 1.91 -17.53 15.63
CA MET A 88 1.19 -18.30 14.61
C MET A 88 1.44 -17.81 13.18
N TYR A 89 2.00 -16.61 13.02
CA TYR A 89 2.15 -15.94 11.73
C TYR A 89 2.75 -16.82 10.62
N GLN A 90 3.87 -17.51 10.88
CA GLN A 90 4.52 -18.35 9.86
C GLN A 90 3.63 -19.53 9.45
N LYS A 91 2.94 -20.17 10.41
CA LYS A 91 2.04 -21.29 10.14
C LYS A 91 0.88 -20.84 9.25
N ASP A 92 0.28 -19.69 9.56
CA ASP A 92 -0.90 -19.22 8.85
C ASP A 92 -0.52 -18.57 7.51
N LEU A 93 0.70 -18.02 7.40
CA LEU A 93 1.27 -17.58 6.13
C LEU A 93 1.53 -18.76 5.18
N GLU A 94 2.06 -19.87 5.68
CA GLU A 94 2.22 -21.09 4.88
C GLU A 94 0.87 -21.64 4.40
N ALA A 95 -0.16 -21.58 5.25
CA ALA A 95 -1.52 -21.96 4.87
C ALA A 95 -2.07 -21.04 3.78
N TYR A 96 -1.84 -19.73 3.91
CA TYR A 96 -2.22 -18.76 2.90
C TYR A 96 -1.51 -18.99 1.56
N TYR A 97 -0.20 -19.30 1.56
CA TYR A 97 0.51 -19.64 0.32
C TYR A 97 -0.08 -20.89 -0.37
N LYS A 98 -0.39 -21.93 0.40
CA LYS A 98 -1.05 -23.13 -0.14
C LYS A 98 -2.41 -22.79 -0.74
N PHE A 99 -3.16 -21.88 -0.10
CA PHE A 99 -4.41 -21.39 -0.63
C PHE A 99 -4.21 -20.63 -1.96
N LEU A 100 -3.27 -19.68 -2.02
CA LEU A 100 -2.96 -18.94 -3.26
C LEU A 100 -2.54 -19.88 -4.41
N ASP A 101 -1.73 -20.91 -4.11
CA ASP A 101 -1.31 -21.93 -5.06
C ASP A 101 -2.48 -22.83 -5.54
N SER A 102 -3.55 -22.93 -4.75
CA SER A 102 -4.70 -23.80 -5.05
C SER A 102 -5.78 -23.12 -5.91
N ILE A 103 -5.74 -21.79 -6.05
CA ILE A 103 -6.78 -21.03 -6.76
C ILE A 103 -6.31 -20.56 -8.13
N GLN A 104 -7.27 -20.31 -9.03
CA GLN A 104 -6.98 -19.58 -10.25
C GLN A 104 -6.78 -18.09 -9.92
N MET A 105 -5.63 -17.54 -10.26
CA MET A 105 -5.29 -16.13 -10.03
C MET A 105 -5.95 -15.20 -11.08
N ASN A 106 -7.28 -15.13 -11.05
CA ASN A 106 -8.07 -14.20 -11.87
C ASN A 106 -7.99 -12.76 -11.35
N SER A 107 -8.54 -11.79 -12.08
CA SER A 107 -8.48 -10.35 -11.72
C SER A 107 -9.04 -10.04 -10.32
N LEU A 108 -10.11 -10.73 -9.90
CA LEU A 108 -10.68 -10.55 -8.56
C LEU A 108 -9.71 -11.04 -7.47
N MET A 109 -9.07 -12.19 -7.67
CA MET A 109 -8.10 -12.73 -6.71
C MET A 109 -6.82 -11.88 -6.66
N GLN A 110 -6.40 -11.30 -7.79
CA GLN A 110 -5.31 -10.32 -7.82
C GLN A 110 -5.68 -9.05 -7.03
N GLU A 111 -6.92 -8.55 -7.15
CA GLU A 111 -7.43 -7.43 -6.34
C GLU A 111 -7.36 -7.75 -4.83
N TYR A 112 -7.79 -8.94 -4.41
CA TYR A 112 -7.68 -9.37 -3.00
C TYR A 112 -6.22 -9.47 -2.54
N LEU A 113 -5.33 -10.00 -3.37
CA LEU A 113 -3.90 -10.12 -3.04
C LEU A 113 -3.23 -8.75 -2.90
N VAL A 114 -3.59 -7.80 -3.77
CA VAL A 114 -3.15 -6.39 -3.69
C VAL A 114 -3.66 -5.72 -2.42
N GLU A 115 -4.93 -5.90 -2.08
CA GLU A 115 -5.47 -5.42 -0.82
C GLU A 115 -4.74 -6.02 0.39
N THR A 116 -4.36 -7.30 0.29
CA THR A 116 -3.57 -8.00 1.31
C THR A 116 -2.18 -7.39 1.46
N LEU A 117 -1.47 -7.15 0.35
CA LEU A 117 -0.17 -6.47 0.34
C LEU A 117 -0.22 -5.13 1.05
N VAL A 118 -1.22 -4.30 0.73
CA VAL A 118 -1.39 -2.98 1.36
C VAL A 118 -1.64 -3.12 2.86
N ARG A 119 -2.56 -3.99 3.29
CA ARG A 119 -2.88 -4.22 4.71
C ARG A 119 -1.68 -4.74 5.51
N LEU A 120 -0.89 -5.64 4.92
CA LEU A 120 0.28 -6.19 5.59
C LEU A 120 1.46 -5.20 5.60
N CYS A 121 1.57 -4.33 4.60
CA CYS A 121 2.55 -3.25 4.56
C CYS A 121 2.45 -2.32 5.79
N GLU A 122 1.22 -2.02 6.23
CA GLU A 122 0.95 -1.20 7.44
C GLU A 122 1.58 -1.79 8.71
N LEU A 123 1.81 -3.11 8.76
CA LEU A 123 2.37 -3.79 9.93
C LEU A 123 3.90 -3.62 10.06
N MET A 124 4.57 -3.06 9.05
CA MET A 124 6.02 -2.80 9.07
C MET A 124 6.47 -1.75 10.10
N GLU A 125 5.53 -1.07 10.75
CA GLU A 125 5.80 -0.32 11.99
C GLU A 125 6.51 -1.20 13.04
N ASN A 126 6.21 -2.50 13.06
CA ASN A 126 6.87 -3.50 13.90
C ASN A 126 8.22 -3.92 13.28
N PRO A 127 9.38 -3.59 13.90
CA PRO A 127 10.68 -3.88 13.30
C PRO A 127 10.95 -5.37 13.07
N TRP A 128 10.43 -6.23 13.95
CA TRP A 128 10.57 -7.68 13.85
C TRP A 128 9.76 -8.28 12.68
N TYR A 129 8.72 -7.58 12.22
CA TYR A 129 7.84 -8.02 11.13
C TYR A 129 8.40 -7.74 9.73
N ARG A 130 9.20 -6.68 9.59
CA ARG A 130 9.80 -6.25 8.32
C ARG A 130 10.45 -7.37 7.49
N PRO A 131 11.30 -8.27 8.06
CA PRO A 131 11.85 -9.38 7.28
C PRO A 131 10.78 -10.37 6.78
N LEU A 132 9.68 -10.55 7.52
CA LEU A 132 8.58 -11.43 7.12
C LEU A 132 7.76 -10.81 5.99
N PHE A 133 7.53 -9.50 6.02
CA PHE A 133 6.89 -8.79 4.92
C PHE A 133 7.73 -8.87 3.64
N LYS A 134 9.06 -8.75 3.76
CA LYS A 134 9.98 -8.92 2.62
C LYS A 134 9.80 -10.29 1.96
N GLU A 135 9.82 -11.36 2.76
CA GLU A 135 9.60 -12.72 2.28
C GLU A 135 8.25 -12.87 1.56
N PHE A 136 7.21 -12.21 2.09
CA PHE A 136 5.88 -12.20 1.47
C PHE A 136 5.86 -11.54 0.09
N VAL A 137 6.46 -10.35 -0.05
CA VAL A 137 6.54 -9.65 -1.34
C VAL A 137 7.36 -10.47 -2.35
N GLU A 138 8.51 -11.00 -1.94
CA GLU A 138 9.37 -11.84 -2.78
C GLU A 138 8.64 -13.12 -3.25
N HIS A 139 7.83 -13.74 -2.38
CA HIS A 139 7.02 -14.89 -2.75
C HIS A 139 6.01 -14.55 -3.84
N ILE A 140 5.26 -13.45 -3.66
CA ILE A 140 4.23 -13.01 -4.62
C ILE A 140 4.85 -12.73 -5.99
N GLU A 141 5.97 -12.01 -6.02
CA GLU A 141 6.69 -11.71 -7.26
C GLU A 141 7.19 -13.00 -7.93
N LYS A 142 7.85 -13.88 -7.17
CA LYS A 142 8.39 -15.15 -7.69
C LYS A 142 7.31 -16.06 -8.29
N LYS A 143 6.12 -16.07 -7.70
CA LYS A 143 4.97 -16.85 -8.19
C LYS A 143 4.29 -16.22 -9.40
N GLY A 144 4.53 -14.94 -9.66
CA GLY A 144 3.92 -14.21 -10.75
C GLY A 144 2.41 -14.06 -10.59
N TYR A 145 1.91 -13.95 -9.35
CA TYR A 145 0.47 -13.83 -9.09
C TYR A 145 -0.13 -12.54 -9.64
N LEU A 146 0.65 -11.45 -9.66
CA LEU A 146 0.20 -10.14 -10.13
C LEU A 146 0.66 -9.91 -11.57
N THR A 147 -0.21 -10.26 -12.51
CA THR A 147 0.08 -10.21 -13.95
C THR A 147 -0.36 -8.91 -14.61
N GLU A 148 -1.34 -8.21 -14.05
CA GLU A 148 -1.85 -6.97 -14.63
C GLU A 148 -0.91 -5.78 -14.33
N GLU A 149 -0.68 -4.93 -15.32
CA GLU A 149 0.23 -3.77 -15.21
C GLU A 149 -0.14 -2.84 -14.04
N MET A 150 -1.43 -2.67 -13.78
CA MET A 150 -1.90 -1.86 -12.65
C MET A 150 -1.46 -2.41 -11.29
N TYR A 151 -1.29 -3.72 -11.15
CA TYR A 151 -0.87 -4.37 -9.90
C TYR A 151 0.66 -4.48 -9.76
N GLN A 152 1.41 -4.40 -10.87
CA GLN A 152 2.88 -4.32 -10.83
C GLN A 152 3.35 -3.05 -10.13
N LYS A 153 2.61 -1.93 -10.26
CA LYS A 153 2.89 -0.70 -9.52
C LYS A 153 2.77 -0.90 -8.00
N THR A 154 1.84 -1.72 -7.54
CA THR A 154 1.70 -2.06 -6.12
C THR A 154 2.89 -2.87 -5.59
N LEU A 155 3.42 -3.81 -6.38
CA LEU A 155 4.65 -4.52 -5.99
C LEU A 155 5.84 -3.58 -5.88
N ALA A 156 6.00 -2.69 -6.86
CA ALA A 156 7.07 -1.69 -6.83
C ALA A 156 6.95 -0.76 -5.61
N SER A 157 5.74 -0.31 -5.27
CA SER A 157 5.52 0.52 -4.08
C SER A 157 5.74 -0.25 -2.77
N ALA A 158 5.39 -1.53 -2.72
CA ALA A 158 5.65 -2.39 -1.55
C ALA A 158 7.15 -2.53 -1.28
N TYR A 159 7.96 -2.78 -2.32
CA TYR A 159 9.41 -2.83 -2.19
C TYR A 159 10.01 -1.50 -1.76
N ALA A 160 9.62 -0.38 -2.40
CA ALA A 160 10.10 0.94 -2.02
C ALA A 160 9.70 1.31 -0.58
N SER A 161 8.49 0.95 -0.16
CA SER A 161 8.05 1.15 1.22
C SER A 161 8.89 0.33 2.21
N MET A 162 9.19 -0.93 1.91
CA MET A 162 10.05 -1.77 2.73
C MET A 162 11.47 -1.20 2.86
N GLU A 163 12.06 -0.76 1.75
CA GLU A 163 13.38 -0.12 1.76
C GLU A 163 13.39 1.15 2.60
N SER A 164 12.30 1.93 2.61
CA SER A 164 12.18 3.14 3.43
C SER A 164 12.40 2.89 4.91
N TYR A 165 11.83 1.82 5.46
CA TYR A 165 12.05 1.45 6.86
C TYR A 165 13.51 1.14 7.20
N SER A 166 14.32 0.80 6.18
CA SER A 166 15.74 0.50 6.33
C SER A 166 16.58 1.76 6.12
N TYR A 167 16.39 2.48 5.01
CA TYR A 167 17.24 3.61 4.66
C TYR A 167 17.09 4.80 5.63
N TYR A 168 15.93 4.96 6.29
CA TYR A 168 15.78 6.03 7.31
C TYR A 168 16.73 5.85 8.50
N GLY A 169 17.02 4.60 8.87
CA GLY A 169 17.96 4.26 9.93
C GLY A 169 19.40 4.11 9.45
N ASP A 170 19.66 4.21 8.16
CA ASP A 170 21.02 4.09 7.62
C ASP A 170 21.78 5.41 7.80
N SER A 171 22.89 5.36 8.54
CA SER A 171 23.73 6.52 8.82
C SER A 171 24.64 6.91 7.66
N LYS A 172 24.75 6.09 6.61
CA LYS A 172 25.47 6.43 5.39
C LYS A 172 24.66 7.31 4.45
N ILE A 173 23.37 7.46 4.70
CA ILE A 173 22.47 8.26 3.87
C ILE A 173 22.19 9.57 4.59
N SER A 174 22.46 10.66 3.90
CA SER A 174 22.19 12.02 4.33
C SER A 174 20.69 12.28 4.44
N ILE A 175 20.33 13.26 5.27
CA ILE A 175 18.94 13.71 5.38
C ILE A 175 18.40 14.23 4.04
N ILE A 176 19.25 14.85 3.20
CA ILE A 176 18.87 15.36 1.87
C ILE A 176 18.44 14.22 0.95
N VAL A 177 19.20 13.13 0.92
CA VAL A 177 18.85 11.97 0.11
C VAL A 177 17.62 11.25 0.69
N LYS A 178 17.51 11.13 2.02
CA LYS A 178 16.32 10.54 2.68
C LYS A 178 15.03 11.28 2.30
N THR A 179 15.04 12.62 2.31
CA THR A 179 13.86 13.41 1.94
C THR A 179 13.58 13.34 0.44
N ALA A 180 14.61 13.29 -0.41
CA ALA A 180 14.44 13.10 -1.84
C ALA A 180 13.85 11.73 -2.21
N LEU A 181 14.29 10.64 -1.56
CA LEU A 181 13.71 9.31 -1.77
C LEU A 181 12.22 9.27 -1.38
N LYS A 182 11.87 9.88 -0.25
CA LYS A 182 10.46 10.04 0.15
C LYS A 182 9.66 10.88 -0.85
N ALA A 183 10.21 12.01 -1.30
CA ALA A 183 9.56 12.84 -2.32
C ALA A 183 9.35 12.08 -3.63
N GLY A 184 10.31 11.23 -4.03
CA GLY A 184 10.17 10.32 -5.17
C GLY A 184 9.03 9.32 -4.98
N TYR A 185 8.92 8.72 -3.79
CA TYR A 185 7.80 7.84 -3.43
C TYR A 185 6.46 8.56 -3.48
N ASP A 186 6.36 9.73 -2.86
CA ASP A 186 5.13 10.53 -2.83
C ASP A 186 4.70 10.92 -4.24
N ARG A 187 5.65 11.35 -5.10
CA ARG A 187 5.39 11.67 -6.50
C ARG A 187 4.88 10.48 -7.30
N ALA A 188 5.46 9.30 -7.08
CA ALA A 188 5.11 8.10 -7.84
C ALA A 188 3.77 7.48 -7.41
N TYR A 189 3.46 7.50 -6.11
CA TYR A 189 2.40 6.67 -5.55
C TYR A 189 1.34 7.41 -4.74
N VAL A 190 1.63 8.61 -4.20
CA VAL A 190 0.70 9.30 -3.28
C VAL A 190 0.04 10.50 -3.95
N ILE A 191 0.81 11.41 -4.53
CA ILE A 191 0.33 12.63 -5.21
C ILE A 191 -0.69 12.32 -6.32
N PRO A 192 -0.49 11.31 -7.21
CA PRO A 192 -1.45 11.01 -8.26
C PRO A 192 -2.83 10.61 -7.74
N GLU A 193 -2.87 10.05 -6.54
CA GLU A 193 -4.08 9.50 -5.95
C GLU A 193 -4.79 10.49 -5.01
N GLU A 194 -4.08 11.53 -4.56
CA GLU A 194 -4.59 12.59 -3.72
C GLU A 194 -5.53 13.53 -4.50
N LYS A 195 -6.56 14.02 -3.82
CA LYS A 195 -7.51 14.96 -4.43
C LYS A 195 -6.81 16.27 -4.74
N MET A 196 -7.29 16.95 -5.78
CA MET A 196 -6.79 18.29 -6.12
C MET A 196 -7.27 19.31 -5.08
N ASP A 197 -6.49 19.46 -4.01
CA ASP A 197 -6.70 20.40 -2.91
C ASP A 197 -5.35 20.93 -2.38
N SER A 198 -5.41 21.74 -1.31
CA SER A 198 -4.22 22.35 -0.70
C SER A 198 -3.17 21.34 -0.22
N THR A 199 -3.59 20.12 0.15
CA THR A 199 -2.70 19.05 0.61
C THR A 199 -1.85 18.57 -0.55
N ARG A 200 -2.49 18.23 -1.68
CA ARG A 200 -1.78 17.80 -2.88
C ARG A 200 -0.82 18.87 -3.39
N ILE A 201 -1.25 20.13 -3.41
CA ILE A 201 -0.38 21.25 -3.79
C ILE A 201 0.86 21.32 -2.89
N THR A 202 0.70 21.16 -1.58
CA THR A 202 1.82 21.16 -0.64
C THR A 202 2.79 20.02 -0.92
N MET A 203 2.29 18.83 -1.26
CA MET A 203 3.12 17.68 -1.62
C MET A 203 3.87 17.89 -2.94
N GLU A 204 3.23 18.50 -3.94
CA GLU A 204 3.87 18.84 -5.22
C GLU A 204 5.02 19.85 -5.02
N ILE A 205 4.80 20.87 -4.18
CA ILE A 205 5.83 21.85 -3.81
C ILE A 205 6.98 21.16 -3.06
N ASP A 206 6.70 20.29 -2.09
CA ASP A 206 7.72 19.55 -1.34
C ASP A 206 8.56 18.65 -2.27
N ALA A 207 7.92 17.97 -3.20
CA ALA A 207 8.60 17.11 -4.16
C ALA A 207 9.53 17.91 -5.09
N LEU A 208 9.08 19.05 -5.61
CA LEU A 208 9.91 19.93 -6.44
C LEU A 208 11.05 20.58 -5.64
N THR A 209 10.78 20.93 -4.38
CA THR A 209 11.80 21.49 -3.48
C THR A 209 12.93 20.48 -3.24
N ASN A 210 12.60 19.21 -3.05
CA ASN A 210 13.60 18.14 -2.92
C ASN A 210 14.35 17.86 -4.22
N ASP A 211 13.70 17.96 -5.39
CA ASP A 211 14.41 17.90 -6.69
C ASP A 211 15.48 19.01 -6.78
N TRP A 212 15.15 20.22 -6.33
CA TRP A 212 16.10 21.33 -6.31
C TRP A 212 17.26 21.06 -5.34
N TYR A 213 16.99 20.49 -4.15
CA TYR A 213 18.05 20.09 -3.22
C TYR A 213 19.02 19.09 -3.85
N ILE A 214 18.51 18.08 -4.55
CA ILE A 214 19.34 17.10 -5.24
C ILE A 214 20.21 17.74 -6.32
N CYS A 215 19.69 18.72 -7.05
CA CYS A 215 20.48 19.49 -8.01
C CYS A 215 21.68 20.18 -7.34
N GLN A 216 21.52 20.67 -6.10
CA GLN A 216 22.60 21.31 -5.34
C GLN A 216 23.51 20.32 -4.61
N TYR A 217 23.02 19.12 -4.31
CA TYR A 217 23.67 18.15 -3.43
C TYR A 217 24.51 17.10 -4.18
N TYR A 218 24.06 16.68 -5.37
CA TYR A 218 24.62 15.51 -6.07
C TYR A 218 26.15 15.55 -6.26
N GLU A 219 26.67 16.70 -6.69
CA GLU A 219 28.09 16.90 -6.96
C GLU A 219 28.92 16.80 -5.67
N GLY A 220 29.89 15.89 -5.65
CA GLY A 220 30.71 15.58 -4.47
C GLY A 220 30.10 14.55 -3.51
N HIS A 221 28.93 13.97 -3.84
CA HIS A 221 28.27 12.91 -3.05
C HIS A 221 27.92 11.68 -3.92
N GLU A 222 28.58 11.50 -5.06
CA GLU A 222 28.29 10.44 -6.04
C GLU A 222 28.36 9.03 -5.42
N ASP A 223 29.27 8.81 -4.48
CA ASP A 223 29.41 7.55 -3.74
C ASP A 223 28.16 7.21 -2.92
N GLU A 224 27.46 8.21 -2.37
CA GLU A 224 26.20 8.01 -1.67
C GLU A 224 25.10 7.57 -2.64
N PHE A 225 25.04 8.18 -3.83
CA PHE A 225 24.08 7.79 -4.87
C PHE A 225 24.37 6.38 -5.43
N ALA A 226 25.64 6.02 -5.58
CA ALA A 226 26.04 4.66 -5.96
C ALA A 226 25.71 3.65 -4.86
N TYR A 227 25.83 4.03 -3.59
CA TYR A 227 25.45 3.20 -2.44
C TYR A 227 23.95 2.93 -2.41
N ILE A 228 23.10 3.96 -2.56
CA ILE A 228 21.64 3.77 -2.58
C ILE A 228 21.17 2.99 -3.82
N GLU A 229 21.80 3.19 -4.98
CA GLU A 229 21.47 2.41 -6.20
C GLU A 229 21.71 0.91 -5.98
N LYS A 230 22.72 0.57 -5.17
CA LYS A 230 23.08 -0.81 -4.85
C LYS A 230 22.27 -1.42 -3.72
N GLU A 231 22.10 -0.71 -2.61
CA GLU A 231 21.47 -1.25 -1.40
C GLU A 231 19.95 -1.02 -1.33
N TYR A 232 19.45 0.02 -2.02
CA TYR A 232 18.03 0.42 -2.05
C TYR A 232 17.55 0.67 -3.50
N PRO A 233 17.67 -0.32 -4.39
CA PRO A 233 17.40 -0.16 -5.81
C PRO A 233 15.95 0.27 -6.12
N HIS A 234 14.97 -0.17 -5.34
CA HIS A 234 13.56 0.17 -5.61
C HIS A 234 13.26 1.64 -5.26
N SER A 235 13.89 2.16 -4.21
CA SER A 235 13.79 3.56 -3.80
C SER A 235 14.60 4.46 -4.73
N TYR A 236 15.80 4.03 -5.13
CA TYR A 236 16.62 4.77 -6.09
C TYR A 236 15.93 4.89 -7.46
N ALA A 237 15.24 3.84 -7.90
CA ALA A 237 14.48 3.87 -9.17
C ALA A 237 13.48 5.04 -9.24
N LEU A 238 12.94 5.48 -8.10
CA LEU A 238 11.97 6.60 -8.01
C LEU A 238 12.59 7.98 -8.25
N ILE A 239 13.91 8.11 -8.06
CA ILE A 239 14.65 9.35 -8.29
C ILE A 239 15.63 9.24 -9.45
N LYS A 240 15.73 8.08 -10.10
CA LYS A 240 16.72 7.81 -11.15
C LYS A 240 16.66 8.81 -12.29
N GLU A 241 15.47 9.15 -12.79
CA GLU A 241 15.31 10.13 -13.86
C GLU A 241 15.81 11.53 -13.47
N LEU A 242 15.58 11.93 -12.21
CA LEU A 242 16.13 13.18 -11.66
C LEU A 242 17.65 13.13 -11.64
N ILE A 243 18.23 12.04 -11.12
CA ILE A 243 19.69 11.89 -11.03
C ILE A 243 20.33 11.89 -12.42
N ASP A 244 19.75 11.19 -13.39
CA ASP A 244 20.23 11.17 -14.77
C ASP A 244 20.14 12.55 -15.42
N ALA A 245 19.09 13.33 -15.14
CA ALA A 245 18.97 14.71 -15.59
C ALA A 245 20.05 15.63 -14.97
N VAL A 246 20.31 15.50 -13.65
CA VAL A 246 21.34 16.27 -12.94
C VAL A 246 22.74 15.93 -13.44
N LYS A 247 23.04 14.64 -13.64
CA LYS A 247 24.31 14.16 -14.24
C LYS A 247 24.56 14.76 -15.62
N LYS A 248 23.49 14.94 -16.41
CA LYS A 248 23.58 15.41 -17.78
C LYS A 248 23.72 16.93 -17.88
N GLU A 249 22.82 17.68 -17.26
CA GLU A 249 22.73 19.14 -17.36
C GLU A 249 22.14 19.74 -16.05
N LYS A 250 22.96 19.78 -14.98
CA LYS A 250 22.56 20.27 -13.64
C LYS A 250 21.89 21.65 -13.66
N GLU A 251 22.47 22.63 -14.36
CA GLU A 251 21.96 24.00 -14.40
C GLU A 251 20.58 24.06 -15.06
N LYS A 252 20.40 23.28 -16.14
CA LYS A 252 19.12 23.16 -16.84
C LYS A 252 18.05 22.54 -15.93
N LYS A 253 18.35 21.41 -15.29
CA LYS A 253 17.41 20.75 -14.38
C LYS A 253 17.08 21.62 -13.15
N THR A 254 18.04 22.40 -12.68
CA THR A 254 17.84 23.40 -11.63
C THR A 254 16.83 24.45 -12.08
N GLU A 255 17.01 25.03 -13.27
CA GLU A 255 16.13 26.08 -13.79
C GLU A 255 14.71 25.55 -14.09
N GLU A 256 14.59 24.36 -14.67
CA GLU A 256 13.30 23.68 -14.89
C GLU A 256 12.52 23.47 -13.57
N THR A 257 13.23 23.08 -12.51
CA THR A 257 12.61 22.90 -11.18
C THR A 257 12.15 24.24 -10.59
N VAL A 258 12.95 25.30 -10.75
CA VAL A 258 12.56 26.66 -10.32
C VAL A 258 11.32 27.12 -11.10
N ASP A 259 11.28 26.92 -12.41
CA ASP A 259 10.14 27.28 -13.26
C ASP A 259 8.85 26.53 -12.86
N ALA A 260 8.95 25.26 -12.50
CA ALA A 260 7.83 24.50 -11.97
C ALA A 260 7.32 25.08 -10.63
N LEU A 261 8.24 25.41 -9.71
CA LEU A 261 7.89 26.00 -8.42
C LEU A 261 7.28 27.40 -8.54
N MET A 262 7.66 28.18 -9.56
CA MET A 262 7.11 29.50 -9.83
C MET A 262 5.58 29.49 -10.06
N GLN A 263 4.99 28.35 -10.41
CA GLN A 263 3.54 28.21 -10.56
C GLN A 263 2.77 28.28 -9.23
N TYR A 264 3.47 28.07 -8.10
CA TYR A 264 2.87 27.99 -6.78
C TYR A 264 3.19 29.20 -5.88
N VAL A 265 4.09 30.08 -6.31
CA VAL A 265 4.46 31.28 -5.54
C VAL A 265 3.51 32.44 -5.80
N ALA A 266 3.50 33.43 -4.90
CA ALA A 266 2.68 34.62 -5.06
C ALA A 266 3.06 35.41 -6.32
N GLU A 267 2.05 36.00 -6.98
CA GLU A 267 2.25 36.85 -8.16
C GLU A 267 3.22 38.01 -7.84
N GLY A 268 4.18 38.25 -8.73
CA GLY A 268 5.24 39.25 -8.53
C GLY A 268 6.47 38.76 -7.76
N THR A 269 6.53 37.48 -7.36
CA THR A 269 7.77 36.87 -6.86
C THR A 269 8.76 36.70 -8.02
N GLU A 270 10.01 37.12 -7.84
CA GLU A 270 11.08 36.95 -8.85
C GLU A 270 11.80 35.60 -8.65
N LYS A 271 12.35 35.01 -9.72
CA LYS A 271 13.07 33.72 -9.63
C LYS A 271 14.22 33.76 -8.63
N GLU A 272 14.99 34.85 -8.59
CA GLU A 272 16.10 35.05 -7.68
C GLU A 272 15.65 35.04 -6.21
N GLN A 273 14.45 35.56 -5.93
CA GLN A 273 13.87 35.53 -4.58
C GLN A 273 13.52 34.09 -4.21
N LEU A 274 12.90 33.32 -5.11
CA LEU A 274 12.60 31.90 -4.89
C LEU A 274 13.88 31.08 -4.69
N LYS A 275 14.91 31.27 -5.52
CA LYS A 275 16.22 30.61 -5.36
C LYS A 275 16.85 30.91 -4.00
N SER A 276 16.75 32.15 -3.52
CA SER A 276 17.22 32.53 -2.18
C SER A 276 16.46 31.80 -1.07
N LEU A 277 15.12 31.71 -1.18
CA LEU A 277 14.29 30.96 -0.23
C LEU A 277 14.64 29.46 -0.21
N LEU A 278 14.79 28.85 -1.38
CA LEU A 278 15.19 27.45 -1.52
C LEU A 278 16.58 27.20 -0.92
N GLN A 279 17.54 28.09 -1.17
CA GLN A 279 18.88 28.01 -0.61
C GLN A 279 18.87 28.09 0.93
N ASN A 280 18.07 28.99 1.50
CA ASN A 280 17.92 29.09 2.95
C ASN A 280 17.30 27.82 3.54
N SER A 281 16.28 27.27 2.89
CA SER A 281 15.63 26.02 3.29
C SER A 281 16.60 24.82 3.22
N TYR A 282 17.38 24.72 2.14
CA TYR A 282 18.42 23.70 1.97
C TYR A 282 19.49 23.76 3.06
N ASN A 283 19.99 24.96 3.39
CA ASN A 283 20.94 25.14 4.49
C ASN A 283 20.32 24.67 5.82
N GLY A 284 19.05 25.00 6.06
CA GLY A 284 18.31 24.54 7.22
C GLY A 284 18.21 23.03 7.32
N VAL A 285 17.92 22.32 6.21
CA VAL A 285 17.87 20.85 6.19
C VAL A 285 19.26 20.24 6.39
N LYS A 286 20.29 20.80 5.77
CA LYS A 286 21.68 20.34 5.91
C LYS A 286 22.20 20.41 7.36
N GLU A 287 21.73 21.39 8.13
CA GLU A 287 22.10 21.58 9.54
C GLU A 287 21.23 20.79 10.52
N GLN A 288 20.14 20.17 10.05
CA GLN A 288 19.28 19.35 10.91
C GLN A 288 20.01 18.09 11.38
N LYS A 289 19.99 17.87 12.69
CA LYS A 289 20.30 16.56 13.27
C LYS A 289 19.14 15.61 12.98
N GLU A 290 19.46 14.39 12.56
CA GLU A 290 18.50 13.36 12.19
C GLU A 290 17.37 13.25 13.22
N ARG A 291 16.14 13.46 12.76
CA ARG A 291 14.93 12.99 13.43
C ARG A 291 14.32 11.95 12.52
N PRO A 292 14.07 10.71 12.98
CA PRO A 292 13.43 9.71 12.15
C PRO A 292 12.01 10.19 11.84
N GLN A 293 11.78 10.70 10.63
CA GLN A 293 10.45 10.78 10.07
C GLN A 293 10.20 9.47 9.35
N MET A 294 9.38 8.61 9.96
CA MET A 294 8.90 7.40 9.32
C MET A 294 8.04 7.82 8.12
N VAL A 295 8.31 7.27 6.94
CA VAL A 295 7.32 7.30 5.86
C VAL A 295 6.13 6.51 6.35
N HIS A 296 5.03 7.20 6.63
CA HIS A 296 3.76 6.53 6.88
C HIS A 296 3.40 5.75 5.62
N GLY A 297 3.49 4.43 5.75
CA GLY A 297 3.24 3.47 4.68
C GLY A 297 1.86 3.62 4.08
N GLY A 298 1.75 3.26 2.81
CA GLY A 298 0.49 2.77 2.26
C GLY A 298 -0.61 3.79 1.97
N LYS A 299 -0.38 5.11 2.01
CA LYS A 299 -1.36 6.10 1.49
C LYS A 299 -1.40 6.20 -0.04
N GLY A 300 -0.98 5.14 -0.72
CA GLY A 300 -1.51 4.87 -2.03
C GLY A 300 -2.95 4.36 -1.86
N THR A 301 -3.95 5.25 -1.81
CA THR A 301 -5.33 4.89 -2.15
C THR A 301 -5.41 4.21 -3.52
N TYR A 302 -5.27 2.88 -3.55
CA TYR A 302 -5.68 2.01 -4.66
C TYR A 302 -6.89 2.61 -5.39
N HIS A 303 -6.64 3.28 -6.52
CA HIS A 303 -7.70 3.77 -7.38
C HIS A 303 -8.10 2.61 -8.27
N ARG A 304 -9.07 1.87 -7.76
CA ARG A 304 -9.86 0.90 -8.51
C ARG A 304 -10.27 1.53 -9.86
N THR A 305 -9.91 0.90 -10.96
CA THR A 305 -10.38 1.25 -12.32
C THR A 305 -11.88 0.96 -12.52
N VAL A 306 -12.48 0.26 -11.55
CA VAL A 306 -13.92 0.07 -11.39
C VAL A 306 -14.48 1.16 -10.49
N GLU A 307 -15.65 1.71 -10.84
CA GLU A 307 -16.33 2.81 -10.15
C GLU A 307 -16.12 2.79 -8.62
N LYS A 308 -15.55 3.89 -8.09
CA LYS A 308 -15.18 4.03 -6.68
C LYS A 308 -16.42 3.78 -5.83
N ILE A 309 -16.44 2.66 -5.11
CA ILE A 309 -17.52 2.36 -4.16
C ILE A 309 -17.45 3.44 -3.09
N GLY A 310 -18.42 4.34 -3.10
CA GLY A 310 -18.49 5.44 -2.17
C GLY A 310 -18.44 4.92 -0.74
N ARG A 311 -17.82 5.69 0.16
CA ARG A 311 -17.77 5.33 1.60
C ARG A 311 -19.16 5.01 2.19
N ASN A 312 -20.22 5.59 1.61
CA ASN A 312 -21.60 5.32 1.99
C ASN A 312 -22.32 4.29 1.12
N ASP A 313 -21.70 3.87 0.02
CA ASP A 313 -22.22 2.83 -0.87
C ASP A 313 -21.99 1.48 -0.25
N LEU A 314 -22.70 0.51 -0.79
CA LEU A 314 -22.72 -0.84 -0.27
C LEU A 314 -21.36 -1.50 -0.51
N CYS A 315 -20.75 -2.03 0.57
CA CYS A 315 -19.45 -2.70 0.48
C CYS A 315 -19.53 -3.84 -0.55
N PRO A 316 -18.57 -3.97 -1.49
CA PRO A 316 -18.62 -5.02 -2.52
C PRO A 316 -18.47 -6.42 -1.91
N CYS A 317 -17.92 -6.48 -0.71
CA CYS A 317 -17.55 -7.66 0.06
C CYS A 317 -18.69 -8.57 0.52
N GLY A 318 -19.93 -8.40 0.04
CA GLY A 318 -20.99 -9.28 0.53
C GLY A 318 -21.46 -8.97 1.95
N SER A 319 -20.95 -7.93 2.62
CA SER A 319 -21.39 -7.66 4.00
C SER A 319 -22.83 -7.20 4.05
N GLY A 320 -23.18 -5.98 3.65
CA GLY A 320 -24.44 -5.44 4.18
C GLY A 320 -24.32 -4.02 4.69
N LYS A 321 -23.09 -3.66 5.02
CA LYS A 321 -22.70 -2.37 5.54
C LYS A 321 -22.24 -1.44 4.43
N LYS A 322 -22.37 -0.15 4.71
CA LYS A 322 -21.67 0.89 3.94
C LYS A 322 -20.19 0.56 3.90
N TYR A 323 -19.50 0.85 2.79
CA TYR A 323 -18.09 0.53 2.61
C TYR A 323 -17.26 1.02 3.80
N LYS A 324 -17.52 2.24 4.32
CA LYS A 324 -16.87 2.81 5.51
C LYS A 324 -17.12 2.09 6.84
N GLN A 325 -18.09 1.18 6.89
CA GLN A 325 -18.45 0.40 8.08
C GLN A 325 -18.14 -1.10 7.91
N CYS A 326 -17.50 -1.48 6.80
CA CYS A 326 -17.04 -2.85 6.56
C CYS A 326 -15.62 -2.90 5.98
N CYS A 327 -15.42 -3.12 4.68
CA CYS A 327 -14.04 -3.26 4.16
C CYS A 327 -13.25 -1.95 4.15
N GLY A 328 -13.92 -0.80 4.06
CA GLY A 328 -13.32 0.54 4.14
C GLY A 328 -13.43 1.17 5.54
N LYS A 329 -13.59 0.33 6.57
CA LYS A 329 -13.63 0.76 7.98
C LYS A 329 -12.20 1.02 8.44
N GLU A 330 -11.79 2.29 8.44
CA GLU A 330 -10.73 2.80 9.33
C GLU A 330 -11.29 2.91 10.75
#